data_AF-A0A1H8WU11-F1
#
_entry.id   AF-A0A1H8WU11-F1
#
_cell.length_a   1.000
_cell.length_b   1.000
_cell.length_c   1.000
_cell.angle_alpha   90.00
_cell.angle_beta   90.00
_cell.angle_gamma   90.00
#
_symmetry.space_group_name_H-M   'P 1'
#
loop_
_entity.id
_entity.type
_entity.pdbx_description
1 polymer ?
#
loop_
_entity_poly.entity_id
_entity_poly.type
_entity_poly.pdbx_seq_one_letter_code
_entity_poly.pdbx_strand_id
1 'polypeptide(L)'
;MGKPRERRETGEQDLFRSRLDQIINMKHELVRLAQAIDWSVLDARFGDVYSDGAGMPPLPTQLMAGLAILKHTFNRSDEALCERWVENPYFQYLCGEEFFRHELSFDRSSMTRLRQRMGEERIAALLQESLAVAVKTGAMKPQDTQLFRWRTG
;
A
#
# COMPACT_ATOMS: atom_id res chain seq x y z
N MET A 1 8.37 16.49 23.10
CA MET A 1 9.20 15.78 22.10
C MET A 1 9.49 14.38 22.61
N GLY A 2 8.83 13.35 22.07
CA GLY A 2 9.16 11.95 22.34
C GLY A 2 9.72 11.32 21.07
N LYS A 3 10.94 10.78 21.12
CA LYS A 3 11.53 10.00 20.02
C LYS A 3 10.63 8.79 19.68
N PRO A 4 10.57 8.34 18.41
CA PRO A 4 9.85 7.12 18.06
C PRO A 4 10.41 5.93 18.85
N ARG A 5 9.52 5.15 19.48
CA ARG A 5 9.90 3.88 20.12
C ARG A 5 10.16 2.86 19.01
N GLU A 6 11.43 2.49 18.87
CA GLU A 6 11.85 1.34 18.10
C GLU A 6 11.20 0.08 18.72
N ARG A 7 10.32 -0.56 17.95
CA ARG A 7 9.60 -1.76 18.38
C ARG A 7 10.59 -2.92 18.43
N ARG A 8 11.14 -3.20 19.61
CA ARG A 8 11.95 -4.40 19.86
C ARG A 8 11.02 -5.59 20.04
N GLU A 9 10.86 -6.39 18.98
CA GLU A 9 10.25 -7.71 19.08
C GLU A 9 11.29 -8.69 19.63
N THR A 10 10.88 -9.46 20.63
CA THR A 10 11.70 -10.37 21.43
C THR A 10 12.08 -11.63 20.67
N GLY A 11 13.38 -11.91 20.57
CA GLY A 11 14.01 -13.22 20.80
C GLY A 11 13.74 -14.35 19.79
N GLU A 12 14.79 -14.71 19.03
CA GLU A 12 15.00 -15.97 18.29
C GLU A 12 14.13 -16.27 17.05
N GLN A 13 12.88 -15.83 16.96
CA GLN A 13 12.06 -16.05 15.75
C GLN A 13 12.28 -15.00 14.64
N ASP A 14 12.94 -13.87 14.93
CA ASP A 14 13.23 -12.81 13.95
C ASP A 14 14.31 -13.20 12.92
N LEU A 15 15.10 -14.25 13.19
CA LEU A 15 16.14 -14.75 12.27
C LEU A 15 15.57 -15.44 11.02
N PHE A 16 14.29 -15.82 11.03
CA PHE A 16 13.64 -16.59 9.95
C PHE A 16 12.42 -15.90 9.34
N ARG A 17 12.22 -14.60 9.58
CA ARG A 17 11.17 -13.88 8.85
C ARG A 17 11.53 -13.84 7.38
N SER A 18 10.69 -14.46 6.56
CA SER A 18 10.82 -14.46 5.11
C SER A 18 10.76 -13.02 4.59
N ARG A 19 11.93 -12.43 4.29
CA ARG A 19 11.99 -11.13 3.63
C ARG A 19 11.27 -11.23 2.30
N LEU A 20 10.42 -10.25 2.03
CA LEU A 20 9.58 -10.28 0.84
C LEU A 20 10.43 -10.29 -0.44
N ASP A 21 11.52 -9.52 -0.46
CA ASP A 21 12.47 -9.45 -1.57
C ASP A 21 13.20 -10.78 -1.87
N GLN A 22 13.17 -11.75 -0.96
CA GLN A 22 13.77 -13.08 -1.14
C GLN A 22 12.77 -14.14 -1.60
N ILE A 23 11.46 -13.93 -1.40
CA ILE A 23 10.42 -14.94 -1.68
C ILE A 23 9.53 -14.57 -2.86
N ILE A 24 9.58 -13.32 -3.33
CA ILE A 24 8.78 -12.84 -4.47
C ILE A 24 9.62 -12.68 -5.73
N ASN A 25 8.97 -12.77 -6.90
CA ASN A 25 9.61 -12.40 -8.15
C ASN A 25 9.75 -10.89 -8.25
N MET A 26 10.98 -10.37 -8.15
CA MET A 26 11.25 -8.93 -8.23
C MET A 26 10.91 -8.30 -9.60
N LYS A 27 10.66 -9.11 -10.63
CA LYS A 27 10.20 -8.65 -11.95
C LYS A 27 8.67 -8.59 -12.06
N HIS A 28 7.94 -8.97 -11.02
CA HIS A 28 6.48 -8.92 -10.99
C HIS A 28 5.97 -7.48 -11.10
N GLU A 29 4.85 -7.28 -11.78
CA GLU A 29 4.31 -5.95 -12.12
C GLU A 29 4.05 -5.10 -10.86
N LEU A 30 3.46 -5.67 -9.81
CA LEU A 30 3.26 -4.97 -8.53
C LEU A 30 4.57 -4.58 -7.83
N VAL A 31 5.65 -5.37 -7.99
CA VAL A 31 6.96 -5.04 -7.41
C VAL A 31 7.59 -3.89 -8.18
N ARG A 32 7.55 -3.94 -9.51
CA ARG A 32 8.05 -2.86 -10.36
C ARG A 32 7.26 -1.57 -10.16
N LEU A 33 5.95 -1.67 -9.98
CA LEU A 33 5.10 -0.55 -9.60
C LEU A 33 5.56 0.06 -8.28
N ALA A 34 5.74 -0.77 -7.24
CA ALA A 34 6.18 -0.31 -5.94
C ALA A 34 7.56 0.38 -5.99
N GLN A 35 8.46 -0.09 -6.84
CA GLN A 35 9.78 0.52 -7.05
C GLN A 35 9.74 1.81 -7.88
N ALA A 36 8.73 1.97 -8.75
CA ALA A 36 8.58 3.14 -9.61
C ALA A 36 7.93 4.34 -8.90
N ILE A 37 7.13 4.09 -7.86
CA ILE A 37 6.44 5.14 -7.12
C ILE A 37 7.44 5.91 -6.25
N ASP A 38 7.43 7.24 -6.34
CA ASP A 38 8.14 8.11 -5.41
C ASP A 38 7.32 8.26 -4.11
N TRP A 39 7.58 7.35 -3.18
CA TRP A 39 6.90 7.32 -1.88
C TRP A 39 7.18 8.56 -1.03
N SER A 40 8.32 9.22 -1.23
CA SER A 40 8.67 10.43 -0.46
C SER A 40 7.80 11.62 -0.87
N VAL A 41 7.49 11.74 -2.16
CA VAL A 41 6.57 12.77 -2.68
C VAL A 41 5.15 12.50 -2.20
N LEU A 42 4.72 11.24 -2.18
CA LEU A 42 3.42 10.87 -1.64
C LEU A 42 3.34 11.17 -0.14
N ASP A 43 4.37 10.83 0.64
CA ASP A 43 4.41 11.09 2.08
C ASP A 43 4.42 12.59 2.38
N ALA A 44 5.17 13.40 1.63
CA ALA A 44 5.16 14.85 1.78
C ALA A 44 3.81 15.50 1.44
N ARG A 45 3.04 14.93 0.50
CA ARG A 45 1.73 15.44 0.09
C ARG A 45 0.58 14.97 0.96
N PHE A 46 0.67 13.75 1.50
CA PHE A 46 -0.45 13.06 2.13
C PHE A 46 -0.17 12.59 3.56
N GLY A 47 1.06 12.67 4.06
CA GLY A 47 1.50 12.19 5.37
C GLY A 47 0.64 12.70 6.54
N ASP A 48 0.24 13.97 6.49
CA ASP A 48 -0.61 14.59 7.51
C ASP A 48 -2.01 13.98 7.60
N VAL A 49 -2.49 13.38 6.51
CA VAL A 49 -3.84 12.80 6.37
C VAL A 49 -3.95 11.44 7.08
N TYR A 50 -2.83 10.77 7.37
CA TYR A 50 -2.82 9.39 7.88
C TYR A 50 -2.76 9.26 9.40
N SER A 51 -2.81 10.35 10.15
CA SER A 51 -2.80 10.38 11.62
C SER A 51 -4.07 9.79 12.23
N ASP A 52 -4.16 8.47 12.44
CA ASP A 52 -5.30 7.88 13.16
C ASP A 52 -5.49 8.60 14.51
N GLY A 53 -6.75 8.81 14.91
CA GLY A 53 -7.15 9.76 15.97
C GLY A 53 -6.39 9.62 17.29
N ALA A 54 -6.59 10.60 18.20
CA ALA A 54 -5.81 10.77 19.43
C ALA A 54 -5.40 9.44 20.11
N GLY A 55 -4.11 9.10 20.01
CA GLY A 55 -3.51 7.94 20.67
C GLY A 55 -3.01 6.82 19.76
N MET A 56 -3.36 6.80 18.46
CA MET A 56 -2.77 5.85 17.50
C MET A 56 -1.69 6.51 16.64
N PRO A 57 -0.57 5.82 16.36
CA PRO A 57 0.40 6.31 15.39
C PRO A 57 -0.24 6.33 13.99
N PRO A 58 0.07 7.34 13.15
CA PRO A 58 -0.36 7.35 11.76
C PRO A 58 0.04 6.05 11.05
N LEU A 59 -0.86 5.52 10.22
CA LEU A 59 -0.49 4.42 9.32
C LEU A 59 0.50 4.95 8.27
N PRO A 60 1.48 4.13 7.82
CA PRO A 60 2.42 4.56 6.79
C PRO A 60 1.72 4.97 5.49
N THR A 61 2.12 6.08 4.88
CA THR A 61 1.56 6.57 3.60
C THR A 61 1.61 5.49 2.52
N GLN A 62 2.72 4.74 2.43
CA GLN A 62 2.90 3.66 1.47
C GLN A 62 1.89 2.52 1.64
N LEU A 63 1.58 2.12 2.88
CA LEU A 63 0.56 1.10 3.17
C LEU A 63 -0.78 1.53 2.61
N MET A 64 -1.18 2.77 2.91
CA MET A 64 -2.50 3.27 2.55
C MET A 64 -2.63 3.52 1.05
N ALA A 65 -1.60 4.06 0.41
CA ALA A 65 -1.52 4.21 -1.04
C ALA A 65 -1.54 2.84 -1.74
N GLY A 66 -0.77 1.86 -1.24
CA GLY A 66 -0.77 0.49 -1.75
C GLY A 66 -2.14 -0.17 -1.69
N LEU A 67 -2.83 -0.07 -0.55
CA LEU A 67 -4.20 -0.59 -0.39
C LEU A 67 -5.19 0.09 -1.35
N ALA A 68 -5.09 1.41 -1.54
CA ALA A 68 -5.92 2.13 -2.50
C ALA A 68 -5.69 1.64 -3.93
N ILE A 69 -4.42 1.46 -4.33
CA ILE A 69 -4.04 0.91 -5.65
C ILE A 69 -4.62 -0.48 -5.84
N LEU A 70 -4.45 -1.37 -4.86
CA LEU A 70 -4.95 -2.74 -4.93
C LEU A 70 -6.48 -2.77 -5.01
N LYS A 71 -7.18 -1.99 -4.19
CA LYS A 71 -8.65 -1.89 -4.23
C LYS A 71 -9.14 -1.45 -5.61
N HIS A 72 -8.52 -0.41 -6.17
CA HIS A 72 -8.90 0.10 -7.48
C HIS A 72 -8.59 -0.91 -8.60
N THR A 73 -7.42 -1.55 -8.53
CA THR A 73 -6.94 -2.50 -9.57
C THR A 73 -7.76 -3.79 -9.59
N PHE A 74 -8.10 -4.35 -8.43
CA PHE A 74 -8.79 -5.64 -8.32
C PHE A 74 -10.30 -5.52 -8.08
N ASN A 75 -10.81 -4.30 -7.89
CA ASN A 75 -12.23 -3.99 -7.65
C ASN A 75 -12.89 -4.92 -6.61
N ARG A 76 -12.24 -5.07 -5.45
CA ARG A 76 -12.68 -5.92 -4.34
C ARG A 76 -13.34 -5.09 -3.22
N SER A 77 -14.14 -5.75 -2.38
CA SER A 77 -14.57 -5.17 -1.10
C SER A 77 -13.37 -5.03 -0.15
N ASP A 78 -13.53 -4.24 0.90
CA ASP A 78 -12.47 -4.00 1.87
C ASP A 78 -12.10 -5.28 2.63
N GLU A 79 -13.09 -6.11 2.93
CA GLU A 79 -12.91 -7.40 3.58
C GLU A 79 -12.12 -8.37 2.70
N ALA A 80 -12.53 -8.53 1.44
CA ALA A 80 -11.87 -9.42 0.49
C ALA A 80 -10.44 -8.96 0.15
N LEU A 81 -10.20 -7.64 0.15
CA LEU A 81 -8.85 -7.10 0.01
C LEU A 81 -7.99 -7.45 1.23
N CYS A 82 -8.51 -7.27 2.44
CA CYS A 82 -7.79 -7.61 3.67
C CYS A 82 -7.42 -9.09 3.73
N GLU A 83 -8.37 -9.99 3.44
CA GLU A 83 -8.12 -11.43 3.40
C GLU A 83 -7.01 -11.77 2.40
N ARG A 84 -7.11 -11.24 1.17
CA ARG A 84 -6.11 -11.49 0.13
C ARG A 84 -4.76 -10.86 0.45
N TRP A 85 -4.72 -9.75 1.17
CA TRP A 85 -3.47 -9.11 1.59
C TRP A 85 -2.66 -10.02 2.51
N VAL A 86 -3.32 -10.70 3.46
CA VAL A 86 -2.65 -11.65 4.37
C VAL A 86 -2.03 -12.82 3.61
N GLU A 87 -2.70 -13.29 2.57
CA GLU A 87 -2.25 -14.44 1.78
C GLU A 87 -1.23 -14.08 0.69
N ASN A 88 -1.07 -12.80 0.33
CA ASN A 88 -0.36 -12.40 -0.88
C ASN A 88 0.89 -11.54 -0.60
N PRO A 89 2.11 -12.10 -0.75
CA PRO A 89 3.35 -11.36 -0.48
C PRO A 89 3.58 -10.18 -1.43
N TYR A 90 3.03 -10.21 -2.67
CA TYR A 90 3.14 -9.08 -3.59
C TYR A 90 2.28 -7.89 -3.15
N PHE A 91 1.15 -8.14 -2.50
CA PHE A 91 0.29 -7.08 -1.95
C PHE A 91 0.98 -6.41 -0.77
N GLN A 92 1.58 -7.22 0.11
CA GLN A 92 2.33 -6.73 1.27
C GLN A 92 3.55 -5.90 0.84
N TYR A 93 4.29 -6.36 -0.18
CA TYR A 93 5.43 -5.63 -0.73
C TYR A 93 5.02 -4.27 -1.32
N LEU A 94 3.93 -4.21 -2.10
CA LEU A 94 3.43 -2.94 -2.63
C LEU A 94 3.01 -1.97 -1.51
N CYS A 95 2.50 -2.52 -0.40
CA CYS A 95 2.12 -1.77 0.79
C CYS A 95 3.32 -1.40 1.71
N GLY A 96 4.55 -1.75 1.34
CA GLY A 96 5.76 -1.36 2.07
C GLY A 96 6.15 -2.27 3.23
N GLU A 97 5.58 -3.47 3.34
CA GLU A 97 6.13 -4.46 4.27
C GLU A 97 7.50 -4.95 3.75
N GLU A 98 8.45 -5.13 4.67
CA GLU A 98 9.77 -5.71 4.36
C GLU A 98 9.77 -7.24 4.54
N PHE A 99 8.97 -7.74 5.48
CA PHE A 99 8.86 -9.15 5.84
C PHE A 99 7.43 -9.62 5.64
N PHE A 100 7.27 -10.88 5.25
CA PHE A 100 5.94 -11.46 5.09
C PHE A 100 5.20 -11.49 6.43
N ARG A 101 3.95 -11.02 6.40
CA ARG A 101 3.03 -10.98 7.53
C ARG A 101 1.94 -12.01 7.35
N HIS A 102 1.71 -12.81 8.38
CA HIS A 102 0.59 -13.77 8.43
C HIS A 102 -0.67 -13.17 9.06
N GLU A 103 -0.62 -11.92 9.49
CA GLU A 103 -1.72 -11.19 10.12
C GLU A 103 -1.75 -9.75 9.59
N LEU A 104 -2.91 -9.09 9.67
CA LEU A 104 -3.04 -7.70 9.24
C LEU A 104 -2.22 -6.77 10.13
N SER A 105 -1.43 -5.88 9.52
CA SER A 105 -0.73 -4.81 10.23
C SER A 105 -1.61 -3.58 10.51
N PHE A 106 -2.86 -3.60 10.04
CA PHE A 106 -3.84 -2.51 10.15
C PHE A 106 -5.24 -3.05 10.45
N ASP A 107 -6.10 -2.20 11.02
CA ASP A 107 -7.49 -2.57 11.26
C ASP A 107 -8.33 -2.49 9.97
N ARG A 108 -9.33 -3.37 9.81
CA ARG A 108 -10.20 -3.39 8.62
C ARG A 108 -10.89 -2.05 8.36
N SER A 109 -11.25 -1.32 9.43
CA SER A 109 -11.90 -0.01 9.31
C SER A 109 -10.93 1.12 8.91
N SER A 110 -9.63 0.84 8.80
CA SER A 110 -8.63 1.80 8.29
C SER A 110 -8.93 2.21 6.85
N MET A 111 -9.48 1.30 6.03
CA MET A 111 -9.93 1.58 4.66
C MET A 111 -11.10 2.58 4.63
N THR A 112 -12.06 2.42 5.53
CA THR A 112 -13.20 3.33 5.67
C THR A 112 -12.75 4.69 6.17
N ARG A 113 -11.90 4.73 7.21
CA ARG A 113 -11.33 5.97 7.75
C ARG A 113 -10.50 6.71 6.71
N LEU A 114 -9.71 6.00 5.92
CA LEU A 114 -8.94 6.54 4.81
C LEU A 114 -9.84 7.30 3.84
N ARG A 115 -10.90 6.65 3.36
CA ARG A 115 -11.83 7.23 2.40
C ARG A 115 -12.52 8.46 2.95
N GLN A 116 -12.94 8.43 4.21
CA GLN A 116 -13.59 9.56 4.86
C GLN A 116 -12.67 10.78 5.00
N ARG A 117 -11.37 10.56 5.26
CA ARG A 117 -10.40 11.65 5.49
C ARG A 117 -9.81 12.21 4.21
N MET A 118 -9.42 11.34 3.28
CA MET A 118 -8.87 11.76 1.98
C MET A 118 -9.98 12.28 1.07
N GLY A 119 -11.20 11.72 1.13
CA GLY A 119 -12.19 11.91 0.08
C GLY A 119 -11.81 11.13 -1.19
N GLU A 120 -12.83 10.68 -1.93
CA GLU A 120 -12.63 9.84 -3.11
C GLU A 120 -11.80 10.53 -4.21
N GLU A 121 -11.93 11.86 -4.36
CA GLU A 121 -11.17 12.63 -5.36
C GLU A 121 -9.65 12.60 -5.13
N ARG A 122 -9.19 12.76 -3.88
CA ARG A 122 -7.75 12.74 -3.57
C ARG A 122 -7.17 11.34 -3.69
N ILE A 123 -7.96 10.31 -3.34
CA ILE A 123 -7.60 8.91 -3.59
C ILE A 123 -7.48 8.66 -5.10
N ALA A 124 -8.44 9.13 -5.90
CA ALA A 124 -8.41 8.99 -7.35
C ALA A 124 -7.22 9.73 -7.98
N ALA A 125 -6.89 10.93 -7.52
CA ALA A 125 -5.71 11.67 -7.97
C ALA A 125 -4.41 10.94 -7.66
N LEU A 126 -4.26 10.40 -6.43
CA LEU A 126 -3.12 9.58 -6.02
C LEU A 126 -2.97 8.33 -6.90
N LEU A 127 -4.08 7.66 -7.21
CA LEU A 127 -4.11 6.52 -8.11
C LEU A 127 -3.65 6.91 -9.51
N GLN A 128 -4.20 7.99 -10.07
CA GLN A 128 -3.85 8.48 -11.40
C GLN A 128 -2.36 8.84 -11.50
N GLU A 129 -1.80 9.56 -10.53
CA GLU A 129 -0.36 9.89 -10.51
C GLU A 129 0.51 8.63 -10.39
N SER A 130 0.18 7.72 -9.47
CA SER A 130 0.94 6.48 -9.24
C SER A 130 0.94 5.57 -10.47
N LEU A 131 -0.22 5.43 -11.14
CA LEU A 131 -0.37 4.64 -12.36
C LEU A 131 0.29 5.31 -13.57
N ALA A 132 0.19 6.64 -13.70
CA ALA A 132 0.86 7.37 -14.77
C ALA A 132 2.38 7.21 -14.70
N VAL A 133 2.95 7.20 -13.50
CA VAL A 133 4.38 6.90 -13.29
C VAL A 133 4.68 5.44 -13.65
N ALA A 134 3.84 4.49 -13.24
CA ALA A 134 4.03 3.07 -13.54
C ALA A 134 4.00 2.74 -15.04
N VAL A 135 3.13 3.41 -15.80
CA VAL A 135 3.06 3.27 -17.26
C VAL A 135 4.28 3.92 -17.91
N LYS A 136 4.68 5.12 -17.48
CA LYS A 136 5.86 5.82 -18.04
C LYS A 136 7.15 5.04 -17.82
N THR A 137 7.28 4.33 -16.69
CA THR A 137 8.45 3.51 -16.36
C THR A 137 8.37 2.09 -16.94
N GLY A 138 7.29 1.75 -17.64
CA GLY A 138 7.06 0.42 -18.20
C GLY A 138 6.88 -0.67 -17.13
N ALA A 139 6.63 -0.29 -15.88
CA ALA A 139 6.34 -1.18 -14.76
C ALA A 139 4.95 -1.85 -14.91
N MET A 140 4.06 -1.20 -15.65
CA MET A 140 2.73 -1.68 -16.01
C MET A 140 2.49 -1.49 -17.51
N LYS A 141 1.81 -2.43 -18.18
CA LYS A 141 1.48 -2.24 -19.61
C LYS A 141 0.32 -1.24 -19.73
N PRO A 142 0.27 -0.44 -20.81
CA PRO A 142 -0.84 0.47 -21.05
C PRO A 142 -2.21 -0.23 -21.10
N GLN A 143 -2.25 -1.51 -21.48
CA GLN A 143 -3.45 -2.34 -21.51
C GLN A 143 -3.97 -2.69 -20.12
N ASP A 144 -3.07 -2.84 -19.14
CA ASP A 144 -3.45 -2.98 -17.74
C ASP A 144 -4.10 -1.67 -17.28
N THR A 145 -3.57 -0.51 -17.69
CA THR A 145 -4.21 0.80 -17.45
C THR A 145 -5.51 1.04 -18.22
N GLN A 146 -5.85 0.25 -19.25
CA GLN A 146 -7.11 0.42 -19.98
C GLN A 146 -8.33 -0.06 -19.18
N LEU A 147 -8.17 -0.92 -18.17
CA LEU A 147 -9.21 -1.17 -17.15
C LEU A 147 -9.56 0.09 -16.33
N PHE A 148 -8.66 1.09 -16.29
CA PHE A 148 -8.76 2.28 -15.45
C PHE A 148 -9.47 3.46 -16.14
N ARG A 149 -9.80 3.35 -17.44
CA ARG A 149 -10.46 4.43 -18.22
C ARG A 149 -11.99 4.30 -18.32
N TRP A 150 -12.57 3.16 -17.94
CA TRP A 150 -13.99 2.84 -18.19
C TRP A 150 -14.96 3.06 -17.01
N ARG A 151 -14.55 3.72 -15.92
CA ARG A 151 -15.43 3.91 -14.73
C ARG A 151 -15.48 5.32 -14.15
N THR A 152 -15.12 6.32 -14.95
CA THR A 152 -15.59 7.70 -14.73
C THR A 152 -16.68 7.98 -15.76
N GLY A 153 -17.88 7.48 -15.47
CA GLY A 153 -19.11 7.66 -16.21
C GLY A 153 -20.28 7.31 -15.30
#